data_AF-A0A241VYP6-F1
#
_entry.id   AF-A0A241VYP6-F1
#
_cell.length_a   1.000
_cell.length_b   1.000
_cell.length_c   1.000
_cell.angle_alpha   90.00
_cell.angle_beta   90.00
_cell.angle_gamma   90.00
#
_symmetry.space_group_name_H-M   'P 1'
#
loop_
_entity.id
_entity.type
_entity.pdbx_description
1 polymer ?
#
loop_
_entity_poly.entity_id
_entity_poly.type
_entity_poly.pdbx_seq_one_letter_code
_entity_poly.pdbx_strand_id
1 'polypeptide(L)'
;DVDLPEGDEITFSTGGTSANGGVVTVDPITGEYKYTPAKDFNGKDSFTITVTDKAGLTDTITIHVDVTPVNDAPTADPEQDTTTAEDTPVKGTIEADDIDLGREGDELTYTVTGNPINGTVTIDSKTGEYTYTPNPNYNGRDSFTITVTDKDGQTVEVKVPVKVTPVNDAPEFDEGQAGTDSNAPLTVLEDPTTPLTGTVTADDVDLPEGDEITFSTGGTSANGGVVTVDPITGEYKYTPAKDFNGKDSFTITVTDKAGLTDTITIHVDVTPVNDAPEFDEGQAGTDPNAPLMVLEDPTTPLTGTVTADDVDLPEGDEITFSTGGTSANGGVVTVDPITGEYKYTPAKDFNGKDSFTITVTDKAGLTDTITIHVDVTPVNDDPTANPDEAVAQEGQPFTSTESVLKNDTDKDWALQPEGEKDQLTVTTGAVTTTGGGTITFNPDGSYTYTPAEGFSGTDTVKYEISDGQGGTATGTLT
;
A
#
# COMPACT_ATOMS: atom_id res chain seq x y z
N ASP A 1 -22.82 -40.70 108.46
CA ASP A 1 -23.71 -41.73 109.02
C ASP A 1 -24.02 -41.38 110.46
N VAL A 2 -25.27 -41.56 110.91
CA VAL A 2 -25.68 -41.39 112.32
C VAL A 2 -25.46 -42.65 113.16
N ASP A 3 -25.05 -43.75 112.53
CA ASP A 3 -24.85 -45.05 113.19
C ASP A 3 -23.38 -45.44 113.43
N LEU A 4 -22.39 -44.54 113.18
CA LEU A 4 -20.96 -44.84 113.36
C LEU A 4 -20.29 -44.01 114.49
N PRO A 5 -19.49 -44.61 115.38
CA PRO A 5 -18.65 -43.88 116.34
C PRO A 5 -17.64 -42.96 115.64
N GLU A 6 -17.28 -41.87 116.33
CA GLU A 6 -16.25 -40.92 115.87
C GLU A 6 -14.91 -41.67 115.68
N GLY A 7 -14.48 -41.84 114.42
CA GLY A 7 -13.23 -42.53 114.06
C GLY A 7 -13.35 -43.76 113.13
N ASP A 8 -14.53 -44.10 112.63
CA ASP A 8 -14.65 -45.19 111.63
C ASP A 8 -14.07 -44.81 110.26
N GLU A 9 -13.32 -45.75 109.67
CA GLU A 9 -12.70 -45.61 108.36
C GLU A 9 -13.74 -45.78 107.25
N ILE A 10 -14.02 -44.70 106.52
CA ILE A 10 -14.77 -44.69 105.27
C ILE A 10 -13.81 -44.60 104.09
N THR A 11 -14.21 -45.14 102.94
CA THR A 11 -13.44 -45.05 101.69
C THR A 11 -14.27 -44.45 100.57
N PHE A 12 -13.66 -43.57 99.77
CA PHE A 12 -14.28 -42.94 98.62
C PHE A 12 -13.85 -43.62 97.32
N SER A 13 -14.79 -43.79 96.40
CA SER A 13 -14.54 -44.33 95.07
C SER A 13 -15.41 -43.65 94.02
N THR A 14 -14.98 -43.70 92.75
CA THR A 14 -15.71 -43.13 91.61
C THR A 14 -15.86 -44.17 90.50
N GLY A 15 -16.90 -44.00 89.67
CA GLY A 15 -17.11 -44.79 88.46
C GLY A 15 -16.11 -44.50 87.31
N GLY A 16 -15.21 -43.52 87.49
CA GLY A 16 -14.10 -43.22 86.59
C GLY A 16 -14.42 -42.23 85.46
N THR A 17 -15.63 -42.25 84.91
CA THR A 17 -16.09 -41.30 83.88
C THR A 17 -17.41 -40.65 84.26
N SER A 18 -17.59 -39.38 83.91
CA SER A 18 -18.88 -38.69 84.01
C SER A 18 -19.85 -39.13 82.91
N ALA A 19 -21.10 -38.65 83.00
CA ALA A 19 -22.15 -38.97 82.04
C ALA A 19 -21.80 -38.54 80.59
N ASN A 20 -20.98 -37.50 80.42
CA ASN A 20 -20.53 -37.02 79.11
C ASN A 20 -19.04 -37.27 78.82
N GLY A 21 -18.44 -38.29 79.44
CA GLY A 21 -17.10 -38.76 79.09
C GLY A 21 -15.94 -37.93 79.66
N GLY A 22 -16.22 -37.02 80.59
CA GLY A 22 -15.18 -36.39 81.41
C GLY A 22 -14.56 -37.39 82.39
N VAL A 23 -13.33 -37.09 82.84
CA VAL A 23 -12.54 -37.97 83.72
C VAL A 23 -12.66 -37.48 85.16
N VAL A 24 -12.94 -38.41 86.07
CA VAL A 24 -13.08 -38.13 87.51
C VAL A 24 -12.07 -38.97 88.31
N THR A 25 -11.30 -38.31 89.17
CA THR A 25 -10.46 -38.97 90.18
C THR A 25 -10.91 -38.54 91.57
N VAL A 26 -10.91 -39.45 92.54
CA VAL A 26 -11.23 -39.14 93.95
C VAL A 26 -10.15 -39.72 94.87
N ASP A 27 -9.72 -38.94 95.86
CA ASP A 27 -8.86 -39.40 96.94
C ASP A 27 -9.66 -40.36 97.83
N PRO A 28 -9.23 -41.62 97.99
CA PRO A 28 -10.02 -42.63 98.69
C PRO A 28 -10.13 -42.39 100.20
N ILE A 29 -9.34 -41.49 100.78
CA ILE A 29 -9.30 -41.18 102.22
C ILE A 29 -10.00 -39.85 102.51
N THR A 30 -9.71 -38.81 101.73
CA THR A 30 -10.24 -37.46 102.00
C THR A 30 -11.55 -37.17 101.27
N GLY A 31 -11.84 -37.89 100.19
CA GLY A 31 -12.98 -37.63 99.32
C GLY A 31 -12.78 -36.40 98.42
N GLU A 32 -11.60 -35.78 98.42
CA GLU A 32 -11.26 -34.70 97.48
C GLU A 32 -11.28 -35.26 96.06
N TYR A 33 -12.02 -34.61 95.17
CA TYR A 33 -12.17 -35.06 93.79
C TYR A 33 -11.65 -34.02 92.80
N LYS A 34 -11.21 -34.51 91.65
CA LYS A 34 -10.86 -33.72 90.47
C LYS A 34 -11.69 -34.20 89.29
N TYR A 35 -12.31 -33.25 88.61
CA TYR A 35 -13.06 -33.47 87.38
C TYR A 35 -12.40 -32.70 86.24
N THR A 36 -12.16 -33.39 85.12
CA THR A 36 -11.71 -32.79 83.87
C THR A 36 -12.77 -33.11 82.81
N PRO A 37 -13.47 -32.11 82.25
CA PRO A 37 -14.42 -32.34 81.16
C PRO A 37 -13.79 -33.07 79.97
N ALA A 38 -14.62 -33.72 79.16
CA ALA A 38 -14.18 -34.18 77.84
C ALA A 38 -13.72 -32.97 77.01
N LYS A 39 -12.75 -33.18 76.11
CA LYS A 39 -12.29 -32.13 75.21
C LYS A 39 -13.49 -31.60 74.39
N ASP A 40 -13.57 -30.28 74.27
CA ASP A 40 -14.61 -29.53 73.55
C ASP A 40 -16.04 -29.80 74.05
N PHE A 41 -16.20 -30.27 75.30
CA PHE A 41 -17.51 -30.44 75.93
C PHE A 41 -17.89 -29.20 76.74
N ASN A 42 -19.10 -28.68 76.51
CA ASN A 42 -19.75 -27.70 77.35
C ASN A 42 -21.19 -28.13 77.69
N GLY A 43 -21.74 -27.57 78.77
CA GLY A 43 -23.08 -27.89 79.26
C GLY A 43 -23.10 -28.73 80.54
N LYS A 44 -24.26 -29.31 80.81
CA LYS A 44 -24.52 -30.04 82.05
C LYS A 44 -23.88 -31.42 82.02
N ASP A 45 -23.07 -31.71 83.02
CA ASP A 45 -22.54 -33.03 83.28
C ASP A 45 -22.82 -33.49 84.72
N SER A 46 -22.68 -34.79 84.95
CA SER A 46 -22.78 -35.34 86.29
C SER A 46 -21.96 -36.61 86.45
N PHE A 47 -21.53 -36.86 87.68
CA PHE A 47 -20.86 -38.09 88.07
C PHE A 47 -21.20 -38.45 89.52
N THR A 48 -21.00 -39.70 89.89
CA THR A 48 -21.29 -40.19 91.24
C THR A 48 -20.02 -40.52 92.01
N ILE A 49 -19.96 -40.12 93.27
CA ILE A 49 -18.95 -40.59 94.23
C ILE A 49 -19.65 -41.53 95.21
N THR A 50 -19.09 -42.72 95.38
CA THR A 50 -19.58 -43.74 96.33
C THR A 50 -18.70 -43.69 97.56
N VAL A 51 -19.33 -43.50 98.73
CA VAL A 51 -18.69 -43.68 100.03
C VAL A 51 -19.05 -45.07 100.56
N THR A 52 -18.06 -45.81 101.03
CA THR A 52 -18.21 -47.18 101.56
C THR A 52 -17.71 -47.23 102.99
N ASP A 53 -18.51 -47.75 103.91
CA ASP A 53 -18.07 -48.01 105.29
C ASP A 53 -17.25 -49.32 105.38
N LYS A 54 -16.69 -49.59 106.57
CA LYS A 54 -15.91 -50.82 106.81
C LYS A 54 -16.75 -52.11 106.75
N ALA A 55 -18.06 -52.01 106.92
CA ALA A 55 -18.99 -53.14 106.82
C ALA A 55 -19.39 -53.44 105.36
N GLY A 56 -19.01 -52.56 104.41
CA GLY A 56 -19.32 -52.66 103.00
C GLY A 56 -20.67 -52.05 102.60
N LEU A 57 -21.31 -51.28 103.49
CA LEU A 57 -22.48 -50.47 103.14
C LEU A 57 -22.04 -49.24 102.37
N THR A 58 -22.84 -48.85 101.37
CA THR A 58 -22.50 -47.75 100.47
C THR A 58 -23.59 -46.69 100.45
N ASP A 59 -23.17 -45.44 100.27
CA ASP A 59 -24.04 -44.34 99.88
C ASP A 59 -23.42 -43.62 98.67
N THR A 60 -24.25 -43.00 97.84
CA THR A 60 -23.82 -42.35 96.60
C THR A 60 -24.30 -40.92 96.54
N ILE A 61 -23.37 -39.99 96.31
CA ILE A 61 -23.72 -38.61 95.99
C ILE A 61 -23.55 -38.36 94.50
N THR A 62 -24.53 -37.72 93.88
CA THR A 62 -24.41 -37.22 92.50
C THR A 62 -23.90 -35.80 92.53
N ILE A 63 -22.75 -35.57 91.92
CA ILE A 63 -22.19 -34.25 91.69
C ILE A 63 -22.66 -33.78 90.32
N HIS A 64 -23.31 -32.62 90.28
CA HIS A 64 -23.67 -31.93 89.05
C HIS A 64 -22.63 -30.85 88.76
N VAL A 65 -22.17 -30.79 87.52
CA VAL A 65 -21.22 -29.78 87.05
C VAL A 65 -21.81 -29.09 85.84
N ASP A 66 -21.80 -27.76 85.83
CA ASP A 66 -22.06 -26.96 84.65
C ASP A 66 -20.71 -26.57 84.04
N VAL A 67 -20.36 -27.18 82.90
CA VAL A 67 -19.14 -26.83 82.17
C VAL A 67 -19.45 -25.62 81.30
N THR A 68 -18.81 -24.49 81.61
CA THR A 68 -18.97 -23.27 80.81
C THR A 68 -18.25 -23.43 79.47
N PRO A 69 -18.85 -22.97 78.37
CA PRO A 69 -18.18 -22.95 77.08
C PRO A 69 -16.94 -22.06 77.09
N VAL A 70 -15.98 -22.39 76.24
CA VAL A 70 -14.79 -21.59 75.92
C VAL A 70 -14.73 -21.52 74.41
N ASN A 71 -14.59 -20.32 73.88
CA ASN A 71 -14.54 -20.09 72.44
C ASN A 71 -13.28 -20.73 71.83
N ASP A 72 -13.48 -21.61 70.87
CA ASP A 72 -12.47 -22.17 69.99
C ASP A 72 -12.27 -21.25 68.78
N ALA A 73 -11.12 -21.37 68.10
CA ALA A 73 -10.85 -20.55 66.92
C ALA A 73 -11.34 -21.27 65.66
N PRO A 74 -11.73 -20.53 64.60
CA PRO A 74 -12.15 -21.14 63.35
C PRO A 74 -10.98 -21.92 62.70
N THR A 75 -11.34 -22.91 61.90
CA THR A 75 -10.40 -23.79 61.19
C THR A 75 -10.74 -23.83 59.70
N ALA A 76 -9.72 -23.89 58.84
CA ALA A 76 -9.87 -23.96 57.39
C ALA A 76 -8.62 -24.59 56.77
N ASP A 77 -8.72 -25.07 55.52
CA ASP A 77 -7.53 -25.36 54.72
C ASP A 77 -6.77 -24.04 54.47
N PRO A 78 -5.45 -23.97 54.75
CA PRO A 78 -4.66 -22.76 54.50
C PRO A 78 -4.67 -22.31 53.03
N GLU A 79 -4.90 -23.21 52.06
CA GLU A 79 -4.97 -22.87 50.64
C GLU A 79 -6.20 -23.45 49.95
N GLN A 80 -6.97 -22.60 49.27
CA GLN A 80 -8.16 -23.00 48.49
C GLN A 80 -8.02 -22.48 47.05
N ASP A 81 -7.56 -23.33 46.14
CA ASP A 81 -7.27 -22.95 44.75
C ASP A 81 -8.51 -22.63 43.92
N THR A 82 -8.39 -21.70 42.98
CA THR A 82 -9.38 -21.48 41.91
C THR A 82 -8.71 -21.23 40.56
N THR A 83 -9.49 -21.39 39.48
CA THR A 83 -9.03 -21.19 38.11
C THR A 83 -10.09 -20.49 37.29
N THR A 84 -9.67 -19.55 36.44
CA THR A 84 -10.55 -18.86 35.49
C THR A 84 -9.81 -18.56 34.20
N ALA A 85 -10.55 -18.30 33.12
CA ALA A 85 -9.97 -17.68 31.93
C ALA A 85 -9.74 -16.18 32.19
N GLU A 86 -8.81 -15.56 31.45
CA GLU A 86 -8.71 -14.11 31.47
C GLU A 86 -10.03 -13.46 31.02
N ASP A 87 -10.22 -12.21 31.43
CA ASP A 87 -11.45 -11.42 31.27
C ASP A 87 -12.74 -12.07 31.80
N THR A 88 -12.62 -13.20 32.49
CA THR A 88 -13.74 -13.97 33.00
C THR A 88 -13.74 -13.94 34.52
N PRO A 89 -14.72 -13.29 35.16
CA PRO A 89 -14.89 -13.37 36.61
C PRO A 89 -15.24 -14.81 37.05
N VAL A 90 -14.66 -15.25 38.17
CA VAL A 90 -14.95 -16.54 38.80
C VAL A 90 -15.53 -16.36 40.19
N LYS A 91 -16.52 -17.19 40.52
CA LYS A 91 -17.14 -17.23 41.84
C LYS A 91 -16.66 -18.44 42.62
N GLY A 92 -16.49 -18.29 43.93
CA GLY A 92 -16.17 -19.37 44.85
C GLY A 92 -16.71 -19.08 46.24
N THR A 93 -16.45 -19.98 47.19
CA THR A 93 -16.87 -19.84 48.58
C THR A 93 -15.74 -20.32 49.46
N ILE A 94 -15.44 -19.59 50.54
CA ILE A 94 -14.41 -20.00 51.50
C ILE A 94 -14.98 -21.09 52.41
N GLU A 95 -14.36 -22.27 52.39
CA GLU A 95 -14.68 -23.36 53.29
C GLU A 95 -13.93 -23.18 54.62
N ALA A 96 -14.67 -22.90 55.68
CA ALA A 96 -14.17 -22.80 57.05
C ALA A 96 -15.20 -23.39 58.01
N ASP A 97 -14.74 -23.93 59.13
CA ASP A 97 -15.57 -24.54 60.16
C ASP A 97 -15.14 -24.06 61.55
N ASP A 98 -16.09 -23.99 62.45
CA ASP A 98 -15.85 -23.68 63.86
C ASP A 98 -16.78 -24.55 64.71
N ILE A 99 -16.19 -25.20 65.71
CA ILE A 99 -16.90 -26.17 66.56
C ILE A 99 -18.01 -25.51 67.38
N ASP A 100 -17.94 -24.18 67.56
CA ASP A 100 -18.91 -23.40 68.32
C ASP A 100 -20.12 -22.93 67.50
N LEU A 101 -20.09 -23.02 66.16
CA LEU A 101 -21.19 -22.59 65.27
C LEU A 101 -22.52 -23.23 65.62
N GLY A 102 -22.54 -24.56 65.68
CA GLY A 102 -23.76 -25.32 65.92
C GLY A 102 -24.20 -25.38 67.39
N ARG A 103 -23.31 -24.99 68.32
CA ARG A 103 -23.49 -25.21 69.76
C ARG A 103 -23.81 -23.94 70.51
N GLU A 104 -23.25 -22.81 70.08
CA GLU A 104 -23.29 -21.54 70.81
C GLU A 104 -23.95 -20.41 70.00
N GLY A 105 -24.37 -20.72 68.78
CA GLY A 105 -24.91 -19.72 67.84
C GLY A 105 -23.84 -18.76 67.37
N ASP A 106 -22.60 -19.24 67.25
CA ASP A 106 -21.51 -18.48 66.66
C ASP A 106 -21.77 -18.19 65.17
N GLU A 107 -21.16 -17.14 64.65
CA GLU A 107 -21.25 -16.73 63.24
C GLU A 107 -19.85 -16.40 62.73
N LEU A 108 -19.48 -16.95 61.57
CA LEU A 108 -18.23 -16.58 60.90
C LEU A 108 -18.44 -15.31 60.06
N THR A 109 -17.44 -14.44 60.11
CA THR A 109 -17.34 -13.26 59.25
C THR A 109 -16.12 -13.35 58.34
N TYR A 110 -16.30 -12.99 57.07
CA TYR A 110 -15.28 -13.14 56.04
C TYR A 110 -14.83 -11.78 55.53
N THR A 111 -13.51 -11.52 55.58
CA THR A 111 -12.95 -10.24 55.14
C THR A 111 -11.72 -10.45 54.26
N VAL A 112 -11.63 -9.74 53.14
CA VAL A 112 -10.41 -9.69 52.31
C VAL A 112 -9.34 -8.90 53.06
N THR A 113 -8.21 -9.54 53.34
CA THR A 113 -7.07 -8.92 54.05
C THR A 113 -5.82 -8.82 53.19
N GLY A 114 -5.67 -9.69 52.19
CA GLY A 114 -4.66 -9.58 51.14
C GLY A 114 -5.33 -9.42 49.79
N ASN A 115 -5.17 -8.26 49.14
CA ASN A 115 -5.73 -8.04 47.80
C ASN A 115 -4.87 -8.73 46.71
N PRO A 116 -5.51 -9.20 45.63
CA PRO A 116 -4.80 -9.65 44.44
C PRO A 116 -4.00 -8.50 43.78
N ILE A 117 -2.93 -8.84 43.07
CA ILE A 117 -2.12 -7.86 42.32
C ILE A 117 -2.70 -7.63 40.92
N ASN A 118 -3.20 -8.68 40.29
CA ASN A 118 -3.60 -8.71 38.88
C ASN A 118 -5.11 -8.97 38.73
N GLY A 119 -5.88 -8.48 39.68
CA GLY A 119 -7.34 -8.55 39.67
C GLY A 119 -7.95 -7.82 40.84
N THR A 120 -9.25 -8.05 41.03
CA THR A 120 -10.03 -7.55 42.16
C THR A 120 -10.86 -8.67 42.77
N VAL A 121 -11.14 -8.57 44.07
CA VAL A 121 -11.98 -9.54 44.77
C VAL A 121 -13.06 -8.82 45.58
N THR A 122 -14.27 -9.37 45.53
CA THR A 122 -15.38 -9.01 46.41
C THR A 122 -15.83 -10.25 47.17
N ILE A 123 -16.25 -10.09 48.43
CA ILE A 123 -16.72 -11.20 49.26
C ILE A 123 -18.00 -10.80 50.00
N ASP A 124 -18.95 -11.71 50.09
CA ASP A 124 -20.07 -11.61 51.02
C ASP A 124 -19.56 -12.00 52.41
N SER A 125 -19.58 -11.02 53.32
CA SER A 125 -18.98 -11.16 54.64
C SER A 125 -19.70 -12.17 55.55
N LYS A 126 -20.86 -12.71 55.16
CA LYS A 126 -21.66 -13.67 55.94
C LYS A 126 -21.64 -15.07 55.35
N THR A 127 -21.62 -15.18 54.02
CA THR A 127 -21.66 -16.50 53.36
C THR A 127 -20.27 -16.98 52.95
N GLY A 128 -19.28 -16.08 52.91
CA GLY A 128 -17.95 -16.39 52.38
C GLY A 128 -17.92 -16.57 50.86
N GLU A 129 -19.03 -16.30 50.16
CA GLU A 129 -19.07 -16.29 48.70
C GLU A 129 -18.26 -15.12 48.17
N TYR A 130 -17.28 -15.39 47.30
CA TYR A 130 -16.44 -14.38 46.68
C TYR A 130 -16.60 -14.37 45.17
N THR A 131 -16.28 -13.23 44.55
CA THR A 131 -16.06 -13.08 43.11
C THR A 131 -14.68 -12.48 42.89
N TYR A 132 -13.82 -13.22 42.20
CA TYR A 132 -12.53 -12.73 41.69
C TYR A 132 -12.69 -12.32 40.23
N THR A 133 -12.21 -11.14 39.86
CA THR A 133 -12.18 -10.63 38.49
C THR A 133 -10.73 -10.30 38.11
N PRO A 134 -10.12 -11.02 37.15
CA PRO A 134 -8.80 -10.65 36.63
C PRO A 134 -8.78 -9.21 36.09
N ASN A 135 -7.61 -8.59 36.07
CA ASN A 135 -7.40 -7.40 35.25
C ASN A 135 -7.56 -7.77 33.75
N PRO A 136 -7.95 -6.82 32.89
CA PRO A 136 -8.05 -7.06 31.45
C PRO A 136 -6.76 -7.65 30.88
N ASN A 137 -6.89 -8.67 30.04
CA ASN A 137 -5.80 -9.36 29.31
C ASN A 137 -4.67 -9.89 30.23
N TYR A 138 -4.98 -10.19 31.50
CA TYR A 138 -4.04 -10.80 32.41
C TYR A 138 -4.22 -12.31 32.44
N ASN A 139 -3.21 -13.03 31.98
CA ASN A 139 -3.00 -14.46 32.17
C ASN A 139 -1.84 -14.71 33.15
N GLY A 140 -1.94 -15.75 33.99
CA GLY A 140 -0.88 -16.09 34.94
C GLY A 140 -1.35 -16.51 36.33
N ARG A 141 -0.51 -16.24 37.34
CA ARG A 141 -0.77 -16.60 38.73
C ARG A 141 -1.01 -15.35 39.57
N ASP A 142 -2.13 -15.32 40.27
CA ASP A 142 -2.45 -14.30 41.27
C ASP A 142 -2.85 -14.98 42.59
N SER A 143 -3.06 -14.22 43.65
CA SER A 143 -3.62 -14.74 44.89
C SER A 143 -4.19 -13.63 45.76
N PHE A 144 -5.19 -13.97 46.57
CA PHE A 144 -5.69 -13.09 47.63
C PHE A 144 -5.83 -13.87 48.95
N THR A 145 -5.96 -13.15 50.05
CA THR A 145 -6.12 -13.76 51.40
C THR A 145 -7.42 -13.29 52.03
N ILE A 146 -8.18 -14.24 52.57
CA ILE A 146 -9.37 -13.99 53.38
C ILE A 146 -9.06 -14.33 54.83
N THR A 147 -9.42 -13.44 55.74
CA THR A 147 -9.45 -13.73 57.17
C THR A 147 -10.88 -14.08 57.57
N VAL A 148 -11.05 -15.26 58.17
CA VAL A 148 -12.30 -15.74 58.73
C VAL A 148 -12.25 -15.49 60.23
N THR A 149 -13.24 -14.79 60.78
CA THR A 149 -13.28 -14.38 62.20
C THR A 149 -14.57 -14.87 62.86
N ASP A 150 -14.44 -15.51 64.02
CA ASP A 150 -15.58 -15.87 64.88
C ASP A 150 -16.16 -14.62 65.59
N LYS A 151 -17.25 -14.79 66.36
CA LYS A 151 -17.89 -13.68 67.09
C LYS A 151 -17.02 -13.05 68.19
N ASP A 152 -16.05 -13.79 68.71
CA ASP A 152 -15.19 -13.37 69.83
C ASP A 152 -13.85 -12.79 69.35
N GLY A 153 -13.61 -12.80 68.04
CA GLY A 153 -12.47 -12.19 67.37
C GLY A 153 -11.27 -13.11 67.13
N GLN A 154 -11.39 -14.43 67.32
CA GLN A 154 -10.34 -15.35 66.88
C GLN A 154 -10.44 -15.61 65.38
N THR A 155 -9.30 -15.90 64.75
CA THR A 155 -9.19 -15.84 63.29
C THR A 155 -8.41 -17.00 62.70
N VAL A 156 -8.77 -17.40 61.48
CA VAL A 156 -7.95 -18.20 60.58
C VAL A 156 -7.77 -17.49 59.25
N GLU A 157 -6.59 -17.58 58.66
CA GLU A 157 -6.31 -17.04 57.33
C GLU A 157 -6.39 -18.14 56.27
N VAL A 158 -7.08 -17.84 55.18
CA VAL A 158 -7.19 -18.70 53.99
C VAL A 158 -6.62 -17.94 52.82
N LYS A 159 -5.56 -18.49 52.21
CA LYS A 159 -5.03 -17.98 50.95
C LYS A 159 -5.79 -18.64 49.79
N VAL A 160 -6.15 -17.85 48.79
CA VAL A 160 -6.78 -18.33 47.56
C VAL A 160 -5.82 -18.08 46.40
N PRO A 161 -5.01 -19.09 46.01
CA PRO A 161 -4.23 -19.01 44.79
C PRO A 161 -5.16 -19.07 43.57
N VAL A 162 -4.94 -18.18 42.61
CA VAL A 162 -5.71 -18.09 41.37
C VAL A 162 -4.81 -18.42 40.19
N LYS A 163 -5.25 -19.36 39.34
CA LYS A 163 -4.67 -19.57 38.01
C LYS A 163 -5.57 -18.91 36.96
N VAL A 164 -5.09 -17.88 36.29
CA VAL A 164 -5.75 -17.28 35.13
C VAL A 164 -5.17 -17.90 33.86
N THR A 165 -6.00 -18.55 33.05
CA THR A 165 -5.59 -19.18 31.79
C THR A 165 -5.76 -18.21 30.63
N PRO A 166 -4.80 -18.17 29.67
CA PRO A 166 -4.92 -17.32 28.49
C PRO A 166 -6.10 -17.71 27.62
N VAL A 167 -6.64 -16.71 26.92
CA VAL A 167 -7.62 -16.77 25.85
C VAL A 167 -6.98 -16.05 24.66
N ASN A 168 -7.09 -16.64 23.48
CA ASN A 168 -6.49 -16.09 22.27
C ASN A 168 -7.02 -14.69 21.96
N ASP A 169 -6.16 -13.69 22.07
CA ASP A 169 -6.39 -12.32 21.65
C ASP A 169 -5.79 -12.09 20.25
N ALA A 170 -6.12 -10.96 19.63
CA ALA A 170 -5.49 -10.60 18.36
C ALA A 170 -4.15 -9.91 18.64
N PRO A 171 -3.13 -10.12 17.80
CA PRO A 171 -1.90 -9.34 17.87
C PRO A 171 -2.20 -7.87 17.61
N GLU A 172 -1.46 -6.96 18.24
CA GLU A 172 -1.62 -5.51 18.12
C GLU A 172 -0.30 -4.87 17.66
N PHE A 173 -0.36 -3.97 16.67
CA PHE A 173 0.81 -3.21 16.25
C PHE A 173 1.25 -2.19 17.32
N ASP A 174 2.56 -2.04 17.51
CA ASP A 174 3.08 -1.01 18.42
C ASP A 174 2.66 0.40 17.97
N GLU A 175 2.26 1.24 18.93
CA GLU A 175 1.91 2.63 18.65
C GLU A 175 3.10 3.44 18.11
N GLY A 176 2.82 4.42 17.26
CA GLY A 176 3.82 5.43 16.86
C GLY A 176 4.84 4.98 15.83
N GLN A 177 4.56 3.91 15.07
CA GLN A 177 5.40 3.49 13.95
C GLN A 177 5.41 4.50 12.81
N ALA A 178 6.56 4.70 12.18
CA ALA A 178 6.76 5.70 11.14
C ALA A 178 5.85 5.45 9.92
N GLY A 179 5.33 6.52 9.31
CA GLY A 179 4.45 6.43 8.14
C GLY A 179 3.01 6.04 8.44
N THR A 180 2.62 5.82 9.69
CA THR A 180 1.24 5.45 10.05
C THR A 180 0.32 6.67 10.20
N ASP A 181 -0.99 6.46 10.37
CA ASP A 181 -1.98 7.53 10.60
C ASP A 181 -1.61 8.48 11.76
N SER A 182 -0.86 7.97 12.74
CA SER A 182 -0.38 8.73 13.90
C SER A 182 0.87 9.58 13.63
N ASN A 183 1.49 9.42 12.45
CA ASN A 183 2.78 9.98 12.10
C ASN A 183 2.79 10.64 10.72
N ALA A 184 3.86 11.36 10.41
CA ALA A 184 4.07 11.90 9.07
C ALA A 184 4.26 10.76 8.05
N PRO A 185 3.78 10.93 6.81
CA PRO A 185 4.05 9.98 5.73
C PRO A 185 5.55 9.82 5.48
N LEU A 186 5.95 8.65 5.02
CA LEU A 186 7.32 8.42 4.54
C LEU A 186 7.51 9.10 3.18
N THR A 187 8.75 9.35 2.78
CA THR A 187 9.04 9.97 1.48
C THR A 187 9.99 9.10 0.66
N VAL A 188 9.70 8.94 -0.63
CA VAL A 188 10.58 8.26 -1.59
C VAL A 188 10.52 8.96 -2.94
N LEU A 189 11.59 8.90 -3.72
CA LEU A 189 11.55 9.37 -5.12
C LEU A 189 10.72 8.41 -5.98
N GLU A 190 10.09 8.91 -7.03
CA GLU A 190 9.61 8.02 -8.11
C GLU A 190 10.78 7.33 -8.80
N ASP A 191 10.50 6.20 -9.45
CA ASP A 191 11.48 5.31 -10.09
C ASP A 191 12.78 5.09 -9.27
N PRO A 192 12.69 4.74 -7.97
CA PRO A 192 13.86 4.69 -7.13
C PRO A 192 14.73 3.48 -7.45
N THR A 193 16.04 3.69 -7.55
CA THR A 193 17.01 2.58 -7.77
C THR A 193 17.09 1.59 -6.61
N THR A 194 16.65 2.00 -5.41
CA THR A 194 16.51 1.16 -4.22
C THR A 194 15.12 1.36 -3.62
N PRO A 195 14.38 0.28 -3.29
CA PRO A 195 13.08 0.40 -2.63
C PRO A 195 13.17 1.16 -1.30
N LEU A 196 12.08 1.85 -0.94
CA LEU A 196 11.87 2.33 0.42
C LEU A 196 11.80 1.12 1.36
N THR A 197 12.50 1.17 2.48
CA THR A 197 12.48 0.11 3.51
C THR A 197 11.97 0.66 4.83
N GLY A 198 11.25 -0.16 5.58
CA GLY A 198 10.92 0.10 6.97
C GLY A 198 10.64 -1.18 7.72
N THR A 199 10.30 -1.07 8.99
CA THR A 199 9.96 -2.20 9.85
C THR A 199 8.70 -1.84 10.62
N VAL A 200 7.79 -2.79 10.72
CA VAL A 200 6.65 -2.74 11.64
C VAL A 200 6.86 -3.77 12.74
N THR A 201 6.39 -3.47 13.95
CA THR A 201 6.45 -4.36 15.11
C THR A 201 5.06 -4.57 15.69
N ALA A 202 4.81 -5.72 16.26
CA ALA A 202 3.55 -6.06 16.87
C ALA A 202 3.82 -7.05 17.99
N ASP A 203 2.98 -6.99 19.01
CA ASP A 203 3.01 -7.91 20.14
C ASP A 203 1.63 -8.55 20.29
N ASP A 204 1.60 -9.69 20.97
CA ASP A 204 0.36 -10.40 21.28
C ASP A 204 0.38 -10.77 22.77
N VAL A 205 -0.65 -10.34 23.49
CA VAL A 205 -0.65 -10.30 24.96
C VAL A 205 -0.75 -11.70 25.57
N ASP A 206 -1.43 -12.63 24.90
CA ASP A 206 -1.65 -13.97 25.41
C ASP A 206 -0.67 -15.01 24.84
N LEU A 207 0.15 -14.63 23.86
CA LEU A 207 1.18 -15.51 23.29
C LEU A 207 2.37 -15.69 24.25
N PRO A 208 2.77 -16.94 24.54
CA PRO A 208 3.98 -17.21 25.31
C PRO A 208 5.24 -16.82 24.53
N GLU A 209 6.32 -16.50 25.26
CA GLU A 209 7.62 -16.14 24.68
C GLU A 209 8.10 -17.20 23.67
N GLY A 210 8.16 -16.81 22.39
CA GLY A 210 8.59 -17.66 21.28
C GLY A 210 7.47 -18.26 20.42
N ASP A 211 6.19 -18.03 20.71
CA ASP A 211 5.13 -18.24 19.72
C ASP A 211 5.17 -17.13 18.66
N GLU A 212 4.88 -17.50 17.41
CA GLU A 212 5.12 -16.65 16.24
C GLU A 212 3.83 -15.98 15.77
N ILE A 213 3.87 -14.65 15.67
CA ILE A 213 2.98 -13.87 14.80
C ILE A 213 3.58 -13.83 13.39
N THR A 214 2.74 -13.68 12.37
CA THR A 214 3.18 -13.65 10.97
C THR A 214 2.73 -12.36 10.29
N PHE A 215 3.67 -11.65 9.66
CA PHE A 215 3.39 -10.47 8.85
C PHE A 215 3.05 -10.85 7.41
N SER A 216 2.10 -10.13 6.82
CA SER A 216 1.69 -10.30 5.43
C SER A 216 1.22 -8.99 4.81
N THR A 217 1.14 -8.95 3.48
CA THR A 217 0.67 -7.78 2.74
C THR A 217 -0.11 -8.23 1.50
N GLY A 218 -0.95 -7.36 0.96
CA GLY A 218 -1.65 -7.56 -0.32
C GLY A 218 -0.73 -7.54 -1.54
N GLY A 219 0.55 -7.22 -1.35
CA GLY A 219 1.59 -7.24 -2.38
C GLY A 219 1.63 -5.99 -3.27
N THR A 220 0.61 -5.15 -3.18
CA THR A 220 0.49 -3.91 -3.95
C THR A 220 0.00 -2.77 -3.07
N SER A 221 0.42 -1.54 -3.41
CA SER A 221 -0.09 -0.31 -2.82
C SER A 221 -1.37 0.16 -3.52
N ALA A 222 -2.00 1.21 -2.97
CA ALA A 222 -3.22 1.80 -3.51
C ALA A 222 -3.04 2.32 -4.94
N ASN A 223 -1.84 2.76 -5.32
CA ASN A 223 -1.51 3.24 -6.67
C ASN A 223 -0.62 2.27 -7.47
N GLY A 224 -0.65 0.98 -7.16
CA GLY A 224 -0.04 -0.06 -7.99
C GLY A 224 1.47 -0.24 -7.81
N GLY A 225 2.07 0.39 -6.81
CA GLY A 225 3.42 0.06 -6.35
C GLY A 225 3.49 -1.36 -5.78
N VAL A 226 4.70 -1.90 -5.68
CA VAL A 226 4.97 -3.26 -5.21
C VAL A 226 5.40 -3.22 -3.74
N VAL A 227 4.79 -4.08 -2.93
CA VAL A 227 5.07 -4.19 -1.49
C VAL A 227 5.47 -5.63 -1.15
N THR A 228 6.55 -5.80 -0.40
CA THR A 228 6.92 -7.08 0.22
C THR A 228 7.16 -6.87 1.70
N VAL A 229 6.83 -7.87 2.52
CA VAL A 229 7.14 -7.87 3.95
C VAL A 229 7.76 -9.21 4.33
N ASP A 230 8.80 -9.17 5.18
CA ASP A 230 9.34 -10.36 5.81
C ASP A 230 8.33 -10.88 6.85
N PRO A 231 7.85 -12.12 6.71
CA PRO A 231 6.78 -12.64 7.56
C PRO A 231 7.15 -12.79 9.03
N ILE A 232 8.46 -12.76 9.37
CA ILE A 232 8.96 -12.97 10.73
C ILE A 232 9.39 -11.64 11.34
N THR A 233 10.14 -10.82 10.60
CA THR A 233 10.74 -9.60 11.15
C THR A 233 9.88 -8.35 10.99
N GLY A 234 8.86 -8.39 10.12
CA GLY A 234 8.07 -7.21 9.78
C GLY A 234 8.83 -6.17 8.94
N GLU A 235 10.04 -6.50 8.47
CA GLU A 235 10.78 -5.65 7.53
C GLU A 235 10.08 -5.63 6.18
N TYR A 236 9.70 -4.44 5.72
CA TYR A 236 9.03 -4.27 4.43
C TYR A 236 9.88 -3.50 3.42
N LYS A 237 9.53 -3.71 2.15
CA LYS A 237 10.04 -2.95 1.00
C LYS A 237 8.86 -2.44 0.19
N TYR A 238 8.96 -1.19 -0.24
CA TYR A 238 8.01 -0.54 -1.12
C TYR A 238 8.73 0.07 -2.32
N THR A 239 8.24 -0.23 -3.52
CA THR A 239 8.65 0.41 -4.77
C THR A 239 7.41 1.00 -5.42
N PRO A 240 7.33 2.33 -5.63
CA PRO A 240 6.24 2.96 -6.37
C PRO A 240 6.01 2.31 -7.74
N ALA A 241 4.80 2.49 -8.29
CA ALA A 241 4.58 2.18 -9.71
C ALA A 241 5.51 3.03 -10.57
N LYS A 242 5.86 2.53 -11.75
CA LYS A 242 6.71 3.27 -12.68
C LYS A 242 6.06 4.62 -13.02
N ASP A 243 6.85 5.68 -12.98
CA ASP A 243 6.45 7.06 -13.32
C ASP A 243 5.28 7.60 -12.45
N PHE A 244 5.07 7.01 -11.26
CA PHE A 244 4.07 7.49 -10.32
C PHE A 244 4.68 8.43 -9.29
N ASN A 245 4.16 9.66 -9.23
CA ASN A 245 4.38 10.61 -8.14
C ASN A 245 3.06 11.00 -7.47
N GLY A 246 3.16 11.47 -6.22
CA GLY A 246 2.02 11.83 -5.37
C GLY A 246 1.85 10.90 -4.17
N LYS A 247 0.65 10.92 -3.59
CA LYS A 247 0.35 10.19 -2.34
C LYS A 247 0.00 8.73 -2.62
N ASP A 248 0.65 7.83 -1.91
CA ASP A 248 0.34 6.41 -1.92
C ASP A 248 0.20 5.84 -0.50
N SER A 249 -0.38 4.65 -0.40
CA SER A 249 -0.48 3.91 0.86
C SER A 249 -0.57 2.41 0.64
N PHE A 250 -0.16 1.63 1.62
CA PHE A 250 -0.32 0.18 1.62
C PHE A 250 -0.56 -0.34 3.04
N THR A 251 -1.13 -1.54 3.15
CA THR A 251 -1.42 -2.17 4.43
C THR A 251 -0.50 -3.36 4.69
N ILE A 252 -0.12 -3.53 5.94
CA ILE A 252 0.50 -4.75 6.47
C ILE A 252 -0.46 -5.35 7.50
N THR A 253 -0.67 -6.66 7.40
CA THR A 253 -1.49 -7.43 8.33
C THR A 253 -0.57 -8.31 9.17
N VAL A 254 -0.78 -8.29 10.48
CA VAL A 254 -0.18 -9.25 11.40
C VAL A 254 -1.24 -10.29 11.79
N THR A 255 -0.85 -11.55 11.91
CA THR A 255 -1.77 -12.66 12.18
C THR A 255 -1.16 -13.61 13.18
N ASP A 256 -1.91 -13.99 14.21
CA ASP A 256 -1.52 -15.04 15.13
C ASP A 256 -1.70 -16.43 14.52
N LYS A 257 -1.38 -17.46 15.30
CA LYS A 257 -1.54 -18.87 14.89
C LYS A 257 -2.99 -19.35 14.85
N ALA A 258 -3.90 -18.71 15.57
CA ALA A 258 -5.33 -19.02 15.58
C ALA A 258 -6.09 -18.36 14.41
N GLY A 259 -5.46 -17.42 13.71
CA GLY A 259 -6.00 -16.66 12.60
C GLY A 259 -6.65 -15.33 12.99
N LEU A 260 -6.47 -14.81 14.21
CA LEU A 260 -6.86 -13.43 14.52
C LEU A 260 -5.82 -12.47 13.97
N THR A 261 -6.27 -11.28 13.58
CA THR A 261 -5.46 -10.35 12.79
C THR A 261 -5.66 -8.91 13.21
N ASP A 262 -4.61 -8.11 13.06
CA ASP A 262 -4.66 -6.65 13.06
C ASP A 262 -3.98 -6.09 11.81
N THR A 263 -4.30 -4.85 11.46
CA THR A 263 -3.83 -4.20 10.22
C THR A 263 -3.34 -2.80 10.47
N ILE A 264 -2.17 -2.48 9.93
CA ILE A 264 -1.61 -1.13 9.93
C ILE A 264 -1.52 -0.58 8.51
N THR A 265 -1.79 0.72 8.35
CA THR A 265 -1.64 1.43 7.07
C THR A 265 -0.39 2.29 7.10
N ILE A 266 0.45 2.15 6.07
CA ILE A 266 1.65 2.97 5.85
C ILE A 266 1.35 3.93 4.70
N HIS A 267 1.55 5.22 4.94
CA HIS A 267 1.41 6.33 3.99
C HIS A 267 2.77 6.75 3.47
N VAL A 268 2.84 7.00 2.16
CA VAL A 268 4.06 7.41 1.46
C VAL A 268 3.76 8.56 0.52
N ASP A 269 4.55 9.63 0.61
CA ASP A 269 4.63 10.69 -0.39
C ASP A 269 5.74 10.35 -1.39
N VAL A 270 5.33 10.02 -2.62
CA VAL A 270 6.25 9.78 -3.74
C VAL A 270 6.56 11.11 -4.42
N THR A 271 7.82 11.54 -4.36
CA THR A 271 8.26 12.82 -4.92
C THR A 271 8.72 12.64 -6.36
N PRO A 272 8.30 13.52 -7.28
CA PRO A 272 8.67 13.41 -8.68
C PRO A 272 10.19 13.56 -8.90
N VAL A 273 10.67 12.92 -9.96
CA VAL A 273 12.01 13.01 -10.52
C VAL A 273 11.83 13.42 -11.98
N ASN A 274 12.53 14.48 -12.39
CA ASN A 274 12.45 14.99 -13.76
C ASN A 274 12.68 13.90 -14.81
N ASP A 275 11.62 13.57 -15.52
CA ASP A 275 11.62 12.67 -16.66
C ASP A 275 11.64 13.46 -17.97
N ALA A 276 11.88 12.77 -19.09
CA ALA A 276 11.83 13.42 -20.39
C ALA A 276 10.36 13.46 -20.87
N PRO A 277 9.92 14.56 -21.51
CA PRO A 277 8.61 14.60 -22.13
C PRO A 277 8.53 13.56 -23.26
N GLU A 278 7.38 12.93 -23.43
CA GLU A 278 7.14 11.87 -24.42
C GLU A 278 6.04 12.30 -25.41
N PHE A 279 6.28 12.11 -26.71
CA PHE A 279 5.24 12.34 -27.72
C PHE A 279 4.12 11.29 -27.63
N ASP A 280 2.86 11.71 -27.77
CA ASP A 280 1.77 10.73 -27.76
C ASP A 280 1.91 9.77 -28.95
N GLU A 281 1.58 8.50 -28.74
CA GLU A 281 1.67 7.49 -29.78
C GLU A 281 0.67 7.74 -30.94
N GLY A 282 1.08 7.38 -32.17
CA GLY A 282 0.17 7.33 -33.32
C GLY A 282 -0.15 8.67 -33.99
N GLN A 283 0.65 9.71 -33.77
CA GLN A 283 0.53 11.00 -34.46
C GLN A 283 0.62 10.84 -35.98
N ALA A 284 -0.11 11.68 -36.72
CA ALA A 284 -0.16 11.60 -38.18
C ALA A 284 1.22 11.84 -38.83
N GLY A 285 1.57 11.05 -39.85
CA GLY A 285 2.82 11.16 -40.58
C GLY A 285 4.03 10.51 -39.90
N THR A 286 3.87 9.87 -38.74
CA THR A 286 4.97 9.20 -38.03
C THR A 286 5.27 7.79 -38.53
N ASP A 287 4.30 7.13 -39.18
CA ASP A 287 4.52 5.86 -39.87
C ASP A 287 5.12 6.14 -41.27
N PRO A 288 6.34 5.67 -41.57
CA PRO A 288 6.94 5.83 -42.90
C PRO A 288 6.16 5.14 -44.04
N ASN A 289 5.22 4.25 -43.73
CA ASN A 289 4.32 3.62 -44.69
C ASN A 289 2.98 4.38 -44.87
N ALA A 290 2.72 5.39 -44.03
CA ALA A 290 1.59 6.29 -44.14
C ALA A 290 2.05 7.76 -44.03
N PRO A 291 2.91 8.23 -44.96
CA PRO A 291 3.38 9.60 -44.96
C PRO A 291 2.26 10.60 -45.25
N LEU A 292 2.46 11.85 -44.83
CA LEU A 292 1.59 12.95 -45.23
C LEU A 292 1.83 13.27 -46.71
N MET A 293 0.82 13.81 -47.39
CA MET A 293 0.90 14.14 -48.81
C MET A 293 0.88 15.66 -48.99
N VAL A 294 1.76 16.19 -49.83
CA VAL A 294 1.74 17.60 -50.26
C VAL A 294 2.16 17.68 -51.73
N LEU A 295 1.71 18.71 -52.44
CA LEU A 295 2.22 19.01 -53.78
C LEU A 295 3.58 19.69 -53.68
N GLU A 296 4.45 19.52 -54.67
CA GLU A 296 5.60 20.41 -54.84
C GLU A 296 5.12 21.85 -55.14
N ASP A 297 5.97 22.83 -54.80
CA ASP A 297 5.68 24.26 -54.90
C ASP A 297 4.26 24.67 -54.41
N PRO A 298 3.85 24.24 -53.20
CA PRO A 298 2.47 24.44 -52.76
C PRO A 298 2.23 25.92 -52.43
N THR A 299 1.06 26.44 -52.81
CA THR A 299 0.66 27.82 -52.47
C THR A 299 0.39 28.03 -50.98
N THR A 300 0.14 26.95 -50.24
CA THR A 300 -0.01 26.91 -48.79
C THR A 300 0.85 25.78 -48.23
N PRO A 301 1.66 26.02 -47.16
CA PRO A 301 2.42 24.96 -46.51
C PRO A 301 1.53 23.82 -46.02
N LEU A 302 2.08 22.61 -45.98
CA LEU A 302 1.48 21.51 -45.21
C LEU A 302 1.48 21.90 -43.73
N THR A 303 0.39 21.67 -43.02
CA THR A 303 0.28 21.94 -41.59
C THR A 303 -0.10 20.68 -40.83
N GLY A 304 0.40 20.55 -39.61
CA GLY A 304 -0.03 19.53 -38.67
C GLY A 304 0.27 19.95 -37.25
N THR A 305 -0.06 19.09 -36.29
CA THR A 305 0.20 19.31 -34.87
C THR A 305 0.77 18.02 -34.31
N VAL A 306 1.73 18.17 -33.40
CA VAL A 306 2.20 17.08 -32.54
C VAL A 306 1.86 17.44 -31.10
N THR A 307 1.52 16.43 -30.30
CA THR A 307 1.29 16.56 -28.87
C THR A 307 2.24 15.64 -28.12
N ALA A 308 2.62 16.08 -26.93
CA ALA A 308 3.51 15.39 -26.02
C ALA A 308 3.08 15.74 -24.61
N ASP A 309 3.30 14.81 -23.69
CA ASP A 309 3.04 14.98 -22.27
C ASP A 309 4.31 14.65 -21.49
N ASP A 310 4.38 15.12 -20.24
CA ASP A 310 5.49 14.84 -19.34
C ASP A 310 4.91 14.39 -18.00
N VAL A 311 5.34 13.22 -17.54
CA VAL A 311 4.65 12.48 -16.48
C VAL A 311 4.86 13.07 -15.09
N ASP A 312 5.98 13.77 -14.90
CA ASP A 312 6.35 14.36 -13.62
C ASP A 312 6.17 15.89 -13.56
N LEU A 313 5.76 16.51 -14.67
CA LEU A 313 5.45 17.94 -14.70
C LEU A 313 4.08 18.22 -14.05
N PRO A 314 4.01 19.08 -13.03
CA PRO A 314 2.74 19.52 -12.47
C PRO A 314 1.94 20.35 -13.48
N GLU A 315 0.62 20.36 -13.32
CA GLU A 315 -0.32 21.12 -14.17
C GLU A 315 0.12 22.59 -14.31
N GLY A 316 0.67 22.95 -15.47
CA GLY A 316 1.12 24.31 -15.81
C GLY A 316 2.63 24.52 -15.93
N ASP A 317 3.49 23.52 -15.70
CA ASP A 317 4.87 23.57 -16.19
C ASP A 317 4.91 23.32 -17.72
N GLU A 318 5.82 24.01 -18.41
CA GLU A 318 5.81 24.12 -19.87
C GLU A 318 6.86 23.20 -20.50
N ILE A 319 6.41 22.33 -21.42
CA ILE A 319 7.27 21.72 -22.45
C ILE A 319 7.39 22.67 -23.64
N THR A 320 8.49 22.60 -24.38
CA THR A 320 8.77 23.44 -25.55
C THR A 320 9.05 22.63 -26.79
N PHE A 321 8.35 22.91 -27.89
CA PHE A 321 8.61 22.30 -29.19
C PHE A 321 9.66 23.08 -29.99
N SER A 322 10.53 22.36 -30.69
CA SER A 322 11.55 22.93 -31.56
C SER A 322 11.83 22.04 -32.77
N THR A 323 12.48 22.61 -33.78
CA THR A 323 12.88 21.89 -35.00
C THR A 323 14.21 22.40 -35.49
N GLY A 324 14.93 21.59 -36.29
CA GLY A 324 16.16 22.00 -36.98
C GLY A 324 15.93 23.06 -38.08
N GLY A 325 14.67 23.36 -38.41
CA GLY A 325 14.28 24.41 -39.36
C GLY A 325 14.26 23.96 -40.81
N THR A 326 14.82 22.79 -41.11
CA THR A 326 14.87 22.21 -42.47
C THR A 326 14.53 20.73 -42.45
N SER A 327 13.92 20.24 -43.52
CA SER A 327 13.74 18.81 -43.77
C SER A 327 15.00 18.14 -44.34
N ALA A 328 14.98 16.82 -44.45
CA ALA A 328 16.06 16.02 -45.00
C ALA A 328 16.43 16.42 -46.45
N ASN A 329 15.46 16.87 -47.24
CA ASN A 329 15.66 17.35 -48.61
C ASN A 329 15.57 18.88 -48.76
N GLY A 330 15.81 19.63 -47.68
CA GLY A 330 16.01 21.08 -47.74
C GLY A 330 14.72 21.92 -47.82
N GLY A 331 13.56 21.31 -47.58
CA GLY A 331 12.32 22.04 -47.30
C GLY A 331 12.42 22.82 -45.99
N VAL A 332 11.55 23.80 -45.80
CA VAL A 332 11.51 24.68 -44.62
C VAL A 332 10.48 24.16 -43.63
N VAL A 333 10.87 24.06 -42.36
CA VAL A 333 10.02 23.60 -41.25
C VAL A 333 9.96 24.67 -40.18
N THR A 334 8.76 25.00 -39.70
CA THR A 334 8.56 25.81 -38.49
C THR A 334 7.64 25.07 -37.55
N VAL A 335 7.84 25.22 -36.24
CA VAL A 335 6.92 24.70 -35.21
C VAL A 335 6.64 25.81 -34.20
N ASP A 336 5.38 25.91 -33.77
CA ASP A 336 4.99 26.75 -32.66
C ASP A 336 5.47 26.11 -31.35
N PRO A 337 6.31 26.81 -30.55
CA PRO A 337 6.98 26.21 -29.41
C PRO A 337 6.05 25.82 -28.26
N ILE A 338 4.80 26.30 -28.25
CA ILE A 338 3.84 26.05 -27.16
C ILE A 338 2.79 25.02 -27.60
N THR A 339 2.28 25.15 -28.82
CA THR A 339 1.14 24.36 -29.30
C THR A 339 1.54 23.13 -30.11
N GLY A 340 2.80 23.03 -30.55
CA GLY A 340 3.26 21.94 -31.42
C GLY A 340 2.71 22.02 -32.84
N GLU A 341 2.00 23.10 -33.22
CA GLU A 341 1.56 23.31 -34.61
C GLU A 341 2.78 23.57 -35.50
N TYR A 342 2.97 22.73 -36.51
CA TYR A 342 4.06 22.86 -37.47
C TYR A 342 3.59 23.19 -38.87
N LYS A 343 4.50 23.79 -39.63
CA LYS A 343 4.36 24.05 -41.07
C LYS A 343 5.56 23.49 -41.81
N TYR A 344 5.30 22.83 -42.92
CA TYR A 344 6.30 22.28 -43.81
C TYR A 344 6.06 22.79 -45.24
N THR A 345 7.11 23.34 -45.86
CA THR A 345 7.13 23.69 -47.28
C THR A 345 8.28 22.92 -47.93
N PRO A 346 8.02 22.06 -48.93
CA PRO A 346 9.08 21.40 -49.69
C PRO A 346 10.10 22.40 -50.26
N ALA A 347 11.32 21.92 -50.54
CA ALA A 347 12.25 22.70 -51.34
C ALA A 347 11.63 22.99 -52.71
N LYS A 348 11.98 24.13 -53.31
CA LYS A 348 11.44 24.51 -54.62
C LYS A 348 11.75 23.44 -55.67
N ASP A 349 10.74 23.06 -56.45
CA ASP A 349 10.81 22.04 -57.51
C ASP A 349 11.27 20.63 -57.01
N PHE A 350 11.12 20.34 -55.71
CA PHE A 350 11.41 19.02 -55.14
C PHE A 350 10.14 18.17 -55.08
N ASN A 351 10.22 16.95 -55.61
CA ASN A 351 9.25 15.89 -55.39
C ASN A 351 9.92 14.59 -54.96
N GLY A 352 9.12 13.69 -54.38
CA GLY A 352 9.58 12.44 -53.78
C GLY A 352 9.46 12.45 -52.25
N LYS A 353 10.15 11.50 -51.61
CA LYS A 353 10.05 11.28 -50.16
C LYS A 353 10.91 12.28 -49.39
N ASP A 354 10.33 12.89 -48.38
CA ASP A 354 11.00 13.78 -47.43
C ASP A 354 10.63 13.45 -45.98
N SER A 355 11.42 13.99 -45.05
CA SER A 355 11.10 13.90 -43.63
C SER A 355 11.75 15.02 -42.83
N PHE A 356 11.21 15.31 -41.66
CA PHE A 356 11.79 16.25 -40.70
C PHE A 356 11.52 15.78 -39.27
N THR A 357 12.30 16.31 -38.33
CA THR A 357 12.13 16.02 -36.90
C THR A 357 11.60 17.22 -36.13
N ILE A 358 10.79 16.93 -35.12
CA ILE A 358 10.40 17.87 -34.08
C ILE A 358 10.91 17.31 -32.75
N THR A 359 11.50 18.19 -31.94
CA THR A 359 12.01 17.87 -30.61
C THR A 359 11.13 18.56 -29.58
N VAL A 360 10.68 17.81 -28.59
CA VAL A 360 10.06 18.37 -27.38
C VAL A 360 11.10 18.41 -26.27
N THR A 361 11.09 19.44 -25.44
CA THR A 361 12.08 19.66 -24.38
C THR A 361 11.40 20.19 -23.14
N ASP A 362 11.68 19.61 -21.98
CA ASP A 362 11.23 20.13 -20.70
C ASP A 362 12.09 21.34 -20.26
N LYS A 363 11.79 21.85 -19.06
CA LYS A 363 12.52 22.96 -18.47
C LYS A 363 13.91 22.58 -17.94
N ALA A 364 14.15 21.31 -17.62
CA ALA A 364 15.44 20.80 -17.16
C ALA A 364 16.41 20.50 -18.32
N GLY A 365 15.91 20.48 -19.55
CA GLY A 365 16.64 20.19 -20.78
C GLY A 365 16.60 18.71 -21.20
N LEU A 366 15.75 17.86 -20.64
CA LEU A 366 15.51 16.53 -21.20
C LEU A 366 14.61 16.61 -22.43
N THR A 367 14.79 15.69 -23.37
CA THR A 367 14.21 15.81 -24.71
C THR A 367 13.76 14.48 -25.26
N ASP A 368 12.68 14.51 -26.06
CA ASP A 368 12.29 13.44 -26.97
C ASP A 368 12.13 13.97 -28.40
N THR A 369 12.18 13.09 -29.39
CA THR A 369 12.13 13.44 -30.82
C THR A 369 11.17 12.59 -31.61
N ILE A 370 10.34 13.23 -32.42
CA ILE A 370 9.45 12.57 -33.38
C ILE A 370 9.85 12.89 -34.81
N THR A 371 9.69 11.93 -35.72
CA THR A 371 9.96 12.10 -37.16
C THR A 371 8.64 12.14 -37.92
N ILE A 372 8.47 13.16 -38.77
CA ILE A 372 7.34 13.28 -39.68
C ILE A 372 7.80 12.95 -41.09
N HIS A 373 7.11 12.02 -41.74
CA HIS A 373 7.33 11.58 -43.12
C HIS A 373 6.34 12.24 -44.07
N VAL A 374 6.84 12.72 -45.20
CA VAL A 374 6.03 13.41 -46.22
C VAL A 374 6.39 12.88 -47.61
N ASP A 375 5.39 12.59 -48.41
CA ASP A 375 5.51 12.31 -49.84
C ASP A 375 5.10 13.56 -50.61
N VAL A 376 6.07 14.16 -51.30
CA VAL A 376 5.89 15.34 -52.13
C VAL A 376 5.55 14.90 -53.54
N THR A 377 4.34 15.24 -53.97
CA THR A 377 3.80 14.87 -55.27
C THR A 377 4.17 15.91 -56.34
N PRO A 378 4.66 15.47 -57.50
CA PRO A 378 5.08 16.40 -58.55
C PRO A 378 3.90 17.18 -59.12
N VAL A 379 4.18 18.40 -59.58
CA VAL A 379 3.27 19.31 -60.27
C VAL A 379 3.99 19.78 -61.52
N ASN A 380 3.30 19.67 -62.66
CA ASN A 380 3.87 20.05 -63.94
C ASN A 380 4.31 21.53 -63.95
N ASP A 381 5.59 21.76 -64.18
CA ASP A 381 6.26 23.04 -64.35
C ASP A 381 6.22 23.48 -65.82
N ASP A 382 6.27 24.79 -66.08
CA ASP A 382 6.46 25.28 -67.44
C ASP A 382 7.89 24.96 -67.95
N PRO A 383 8.06 24.62 -69.24
CA PRO A 383 9.38 24.45 -69.82
C PRO A 383 10.15 25.78 -69.82
N THR A 384 11.47 25.70 -69.91
CA THR A 384 12.36 26.86 -70.04
C THR A 384 12.96 26.88 -71.44
N ALA A 385 12.54 27.88 -72.24
CA ALA A 385 13.05 28.11 -73.58
C ALA A 385 14.33 28.98 -73.56
N ASN A 386 15.38 28.55 -74.26
CA ASN A 386 16.63 29.26 -74.43
C ASN A 386 16.75 29.81 -75.87
N PRO A 387 17.34 30.99 -76.09
CA PRO A 387 17.44 31.56 -77.43
C PRO A 387 18.28 30.71 -78.40
N ASP A 388 17.85 30.68 -79.66
CA ASP A 388 18.55 30.03 -80.77
C ASP A 388 19.11 31.01 -81.80
N GLU A 389 20.16 30.58 -82.49
CA GLU A 389 20.76 31.33 -83.59
C GLU A 389 21.03 30.41 -84.79
N ALA A 390 20.80 30.92 -86.00
CA ALA A 390 21.22 30.26 -87.23
C ALA A 390 21.65 31.24 -88.32
N VAL A 391 22.45 30.75 -89.26
CA VAL A 391 22.92 31.54 -90.40
C VAL A 391 22.42 30.91 -91.70
N ALA A 392 21.58 31.63 -92.42
CA ALA A 392 21.08 31.25 -93.73
C ALA A 392 21.76 32.05 -94.85
N GLN A 393 21.80 31.48 -96.06
CA GLN A 393 22.26 32.20 -97.25
C GLN A 393 21.13 33.03 -97.86
N GLU A 394 21.45 34.24 -98.31
CA GLU A 394 20.49 35.15 -98.94
C GLU A 394 19.75 34.49 -100.12
N GLY A 395 18.42 34.64 -100.13
CA GLY A 395 17.56 34.20 -101.23
C GLY A 395 17.43 32.68 -101.39
N GLN A 396 17.97 31.86 -100.48
CA GLN A 396 17.85 30.41 -100.52
C GLN A 396 17.08 29.90 -99.29
N PRO A 397 16.15 28.95 -99.44
CA PRO A 397 15.58 28.24 -98.31
C PRO A 397 16.67 27.54 -97.49
N PHE A 398 16.58 27.65 -96.17
CA PHE A 398 17.45 27.00 -95.20
C PHE A 398 16.65 25.98 -94.40
N THR A 399 17.12 24.74 -94.36
CA THR A 399 16.58 23.70 -93.48
C THR A 399 17.56 23.48 -92.34
N SER A 400 17.07 23.52 -91.10
CA SER A 400 17.91 23.38 -89.92
C SER A 400 18.51 21.97 -89.82
N THR A 401 19.75 21.89 -89.34
CA THR A 401 20.40 20.61 -88.99
C THR A 401 20.27 20.27 -87.50
N GLU A 402 19.91 21.26 -86.70
CA GLU A 402 19.68 21.14 -85.27
C GLU A 402 18.25 21.60 -84.95
N SER A 403 17.72 21.07 -83.85
CA SER A 403 16.43 21.48 -83.30
C SER A 403 16.58 22.71 -82.43
N VAL A 404 15.59 23.61 -82.46
CA VAL A 404 15.49 24.73 -81.50
C VAL A 404 15.28 24.26 -80.06
N LEU A 405 14.86 23.00 -79.87
CA LEU A 405 14.62 22.42 -78.55
C LEU A 405 15.89 21.90 -77.87
N LYS A 406 17.05 21.94 -78.54
CA LYS A 406 18.27 21.25 -78.10
C LYS A 406 18.84 21.82 -76.80
N ASN A 407 18.68 23.12 -76.59
CA ASN A 407 19.14 23.86 -75.43
C ASN A 407 18.00 24.13 -74.43
N ASP A 408 16.76 23.76 -74.75
CA ASP A 408 15.61 23.93 -73.88
C ASP A 408 15.57 22.85 -72.80
N THR A 409 14.98 23.19 -71.65
CA THR A 409 14.91 22.29 -70.50
C THR A 409 13.53 22.34 -69.87
N ASP A 410 13.12 21.24 -69.29
CA ASP A 410 11.92 21.14 -68.47
C ASP A 410 12.32 20.50 -67.13
N LYS A 411 11.77 21.01 -66.02
CA LYS A 411 12.19 20.59 -64.68
C LYS A 411 11.62 19.23 -64.29
N ASP A 412 10.42 18.90 -64.73
CA ASP A 412 9.80 17.58 -64.52
C ASP A 412 10.59 16.47 -65.20
N TRP A 413 11.35 16.85 -66.22
CA TRP A 413 12.04 15.95 -67.13
C TRP A 413 13.23 15.22 -66.52
N ALA A 414 13.87 15.81 -65.52
CA ALA A 414 14.97 15.18 -64.79
C ALA A 414 14.52 13.93 -64.01
N LEU A 415 13.21 13.74 -63.85
CA LEU A 415 12.60 12.79 -62.92
C LEU A 415 11.69 11.75 -63.62
N GLN A 416 11.45 11.88 -64.93
CA GLN A 416 10.76 10.87 -65.73
C GLN A 416 11.67 9.67 -66.11
N PRO A 417 11.14 8.43 -66.18
CA PRO A 417 11.88 7.26 -66.66
C PRO A 417 12.50 7.51 -68.04
N GLU A 418 13.68 6.93 -68.32
CA GLU A 418 14.50 7.23 -69.51
C GLU A 418 13.85 6.90 -70.88
N GLY A 419 12.60 6.42 -70.92
CA GLY A 419 11.79 6.23 -72.11
C GLY A 419 10.43 6.94 -72.12
N GLU A 420 10.09 7.66 -71.05
CA GLU A 420 8.86 8.45 -70.91
C GLU A 420 9.13 9.95 -70.80
N LYS A 421 10.41 10.37 -70.94
CA LYS A 421 10.80 11.77 -71.12
C LYS A 421 9.98 12.39 -72.23
N ASP A 422 8.87 13.05 -71.88
CA ASP A 422 7.97 13.71 -72.83
C ASP A 422 8.77 14.76 -73.59
N GLN A 423 8.98 14.53 -74.88
CA GLN A 423 9.83 15.39 -75.68
C GLN A 423 9.15 16.75 -75.80
N LEU A 424 9.85 17.83 -75.41
CA LEU A 424 9.41 19.18 -75.74
C LEU A 424 9.04 19.23 -77.23
N THR A 425 7.98 19.95 -77.55
CA THR A 425 7.52 20.11 -78.93
C THR A 425 7.39 21.58 -79.27
N VAL A 426 7.55 21.92 -80.55
CA VAL A 426 7.29 23.27 -81.06
C VAL A 426 5.89 23.34 -81.67
N THR A 427 5.17 24.42 -81.40
CA THR A 427 3.90 24.72 -82.07
C THR A 427 4.11 24.84 -83.59
N THR A 428 3.54 23.89 -84.35
CA THR A 428 3.76 23.77 -85.80
C THR A 428 3.01 24.81 -86.61
N GLY A 429 3.60 25.25 -87.71
CA GLY A 429 2.95 26.15 -88.67
C GLY A 429 3.92 27.12 -89.33
N ALA A 430 3.46 27.80 -90.37
CA ALA A 430 4.21 28.86 -91.02
C ALA A 430 4.04 30.18 -90.22
N VAL A 431 5.16 30.74 -89.76
CA VAL A 431 5.21 32.02 -89.03
C VAL A 431 5.97 33.03 -89.88
N THR A 432 5.45 34.26 -89.95
CA THR A 432 6.17 35.37 -90.58
C THR A 432 7.20 35.93 -89.62
N THR A 433 8.44 36.01 -90.06
CA THR A 433 9.56 36.54 -89.29
C THR A 433 9.54 38.08 -89.29
N THR A 434 10.29 38.74 -88.40
CA THR A 434 10.31 40.21 -88.30
C THR A 434 10.88 40.89 -89.55
N GLY A 435 11.78 40.22 -90.27
CA GLY A 435 12.35 40.59 -91.56
C GLY A 435 11.44 40.28 -92.75
N GLY A 436 10.25 39.71 -92.52
CA GLY A 436 9.24 39.44 -93.53
C GLY A 436 9.41 38.11 -94.29
N GLY A 437 10.37 37.27 -93.88
CA GLY A 437 10.50 35.90 -94.33
C GLY A 437 9.42 34.97 -93.75
N THR A 438 9.46 33.70 -94.12
CA THR A 438 8.56 32.68 -93.58
C THR A 438 9.37 31.53 -93.01
N ILE A 439 9.11 31.15 -91.76
CA ILE A 439 9.64 29.94 -91.14
C ILE A 439 8.52 28.93 -90.95
N THR A 440 8.81 27.64 -91.14
CA THR A 440 7.89 26.55 -90.79
C THR A 440 8.58 25.62 -89.80
N PHE A 441 8.02 25.49 -88.60
CA PHE A 441 8.49 24.57 -87.56
C PHE A 441 7.82 23.21 -87.66
N ASN A 442 8.60 22.16 -87.42
CA ASN A 442 8.14 20.79 -87.19
C ASN A 442 8.03 20.51 -85.67
N PRO A 443 7.24 19.50 -85.25
CA PRO A 443 7.09 19.18 -83.82
C PRO A 443 8.41 18.86 -83.10
N ASP A 444 9.37 18.26 -83.81
CA ASP A 444 10.70 17.92 -83.28
C ASP A 444 11.65 19.13 -83.14
N GLY A 445 11.16 20.34 -83.43
CA GLY A 445 11.89 21.59 -83.38
C GLY A 445 12.86 21.82 -84.55
N SER A 446 12.90 20.93 -85.55
CA SER A 446 13.51 21.27 -86.83
C SER A 446 12.65 22.30 -87.57
N TYR A 447 13.26 23.09 -88.46
CA TYR A 447 12.54 24.12 -89.19
C TYR A 447 13.08 24.35 -90.60
N THR A 448 12.25 24.96 -91.44
CA THR A 448 12.67 25.50 -92.73
C THR A 448 12.36 26.99 -92.79
N TYR A 449 13.40 27.80 -92.99
CA TYR A 449 13.32 29.25 -93.15
C TYR A 449 13.46 29.64 -94.62
N THR A 450 12.56 30.48 -95.11
CA THR A 450 12.64 31.09 -96.45
C THR A 450 12.71 32.61 -96.27
N PRO A 451 13.85 33.25 -96.60
CA PRO A 451 14.00 34.70 -96.46
C PRO A 451 13.09 35.46 -97.43
N ALA A 452 12.68 36.66 -97.06
CA ALA A 452 12.00 37.57 -97.98
C ALA A 452 12.91 37.91 -99.18
N GLU A 453 12.31 38.20 -100.33
CA GLU A 453 13.05 38.54 -101.54
C GLU A 453 13.95 39.76 -101.32
N GLY A 454 15.27 39.59 -101.54
CA GLY A 454 16.28 40.65 -101.35
C GLY A 454 16.59 41.01 -99.89
N PHE A 455 16.12 40.21 -98.92
CA PHE A 455 16.43 40.44 -97.51
C PHE A 455 17.88 40.09 -97.19
N SER A 456 18.57 41.03 -96.53
CA SER A 456 19.87 40.81 -95.90
C SER A 456 19.89 41.47 -94.53
N GLY A 457 20.50 40.80 -93.54
CA GLY A 457 20.55 41.26 -92.16
C GLY A 457 20.05 40.19 -91.19
N THR A 458 19.80 40.62 -89.95
CA THR A 458 19.27 39.78 -88.88
C THR A 458 17.76 39.68 -88.99
N ASP A 459 17.26 38.46 -89.02
CA ASP A 459 15.83 38.19 -88.90
C ASP A 459 15.53 37.62 -87.50
N THR A 460 14.28 37.60 -87.07
CA THR A 460 13.92 37.02 -85.77
C THR A 460 12.50 36.48 -85.81
N VAL A 461 12.28 35.38 -85.12
CA VAL A 461 10.95 34.81 -84.93
C VAL A 461 10.79 34.29 -83.51
N LYS A 462 9.60 34.50 -82.95
CA LYS A 462 9.18 33.84 -81.71
C LYS A 462 8.42 32.57 -82.05
N TYR A 463 8.70 31.53 -81.30
CA TYR A 463 7.99 30.26 -81.38
C TYR A 463 7.60 29.83 -79.96
N GLU A 464 6.64 28.93 -79.85
CA GLU A 464 6.18 28.40 -78.58
C GLU A 464 6.63 26.94 -78.47
N ILE A 465 7.18 26.59 -77.31
CA ILE A 465 7.49 25.22 -76.93
C ILE A 465 6.49 24.75 -75.89
N SER A 466 6.16 23.46 -75.92
CA SER A 466 5.26 22.82 -74.96
C SER A 466 5.82 21.48 -74.49
N ASP A 467 5.57 21.17 -73.23
CA ASP A 467 5.84 19.90 -72.57
C ASP A 467 4.80 18.80 -72.89
N GLY A 468 3.71 19.14 -73.57
CA GLY A 468 2.60 18.22 -73.86
C GLY A 468 1.66 17.95 -72.68
N GLN A 469 1.94 18.47 -71.50
CA GLN A 469 1.17 18.34 -70.25
C GLN A 469 0.48 19.65 -69.83
N GLY A 470 0.67 20.71 -70.61
CA GLY A 470 -0.05 21.98 -70.48
C GLY A 470 0.84 23.17 -70.16
N GLY A 471 2.12 22.93 -69.85
CA GLY A 471 3.13 23.96 -69.72
C GLY A 471 3.62 24.44 -71.09
N THR A 472 3.91 25.73 -71.16
CA THR A 472 4.41 26.37 -72.39
C THR A 472 5.44 27.44 -72.11
N ALA A 473 6.37 27.63 -73.04
CA ALA A 473 7.30 28.76 -73.02
C ALA A 473 7.51 29.34 -74.41
N THR A 474 7.89 30.62 -74.45
CA THR A 474 8.19 31.31 -75.71
C THR A 474 9.69 31.34 -75.96
N GLY A 475 10.12 30.64 -77.00
CA GLY A 475 11.49 30.69 -77.54
C GLY A 475 11.68 31.79 -78.57
N THR A 476 12.93 32.07 -78.92
CA THR A 476 13.29 33.05 -79.95
C THR A 476 14.44 32.51 -80.80
N LEU A 477 14.26 32.50 -82.12
CA LEU A 477 15.27 32.15 -83.11
C LEU A 477 15.68 33.40 -83.89
N THR A 478 16.99 33.63 -84.00
CA THR A 478 17.61 34.77 -84.70
C THR A 478 18.43 34.32 -85.90
#